data_AF-A0A4P5VPJ0-F1
#
_entry.id   AF-A0A4P5VPJ0-F1
#
_cell.length_a   1.000
_cell.length_b   1.000
_cell.length_c   1.000
_cell.angle_alpha   90.00
_cell.angle_beta   90.00
_cell.angle_gamma   90.00
#
_symmetry.space_group_name_H-M   'P 1'
#
loop_
_entity.id
_entity.type
_entity.pdbx_description
1 polymer ?
#
loop_
_entity_poly.entity_id
_entity_poly.type
_entity_poly.pdbx_seq_one_letter_code
_entity_poly.pdbx_strand_id
1 'polypeptide(L)'
;MPRRACGPPGLFAARGVSNDRTLATGHTMPAADLSPMSQQSHQPSLLNRIARVLLCLVFIHAVIGKLTGFAGVAGAIAAKGLPLAPVLLVAAMALMAVGSALVISGWKARLGAVLLLVFLVPTTLLFHGDVADKMERIQLFKNLAIMGGLLLVADQDSRD
;
A
#
# COMPACT_ATOMS: atom_id res chain seq x y z
N MET A 1 3.23 45.86 -45.97
CA MET A 1 1.75 45.76 -45.93
C MET A 1 1.28 45.68 -44.48
N PRO A 2 0.11 46.25 -44.15
CA PRO A 2 -0.12 46.97 -42.89
C PRO A 2 -0.77 46.15 -41.76
N ARG A 3 -0.56 46.67 -40.55
CA ARG A 3 -1.17 46.31 -39.27
C ARG A 3 -2.70 46.33 -39.35
N ARG A 4 -3.38 45.30 -38.82
CA ARG A 4 -4.83 45.36 -38.57
C ARG A 4 -5.09 45.99 -37.20
N ALA A 5 -6.02 46.95 -37.23
CA ALA A 5 -6.32 47.90 -36.18
C ALA A 5 -7.36 47.38 -35.18
N CYS A 6 -7.30 48.00 -34.00
CA CYS A 6 -8.34 48.19 -32.99
C CYS A 6 -9.76 48.31 -33.56
N GLY A 7 -10.71 47.61 -32.94
CA GLY A 7 -12.16 47.87 -33.07
C GLY A 7 -12.66 48.78 -31.92
N PRO A 8 -13.68 49.62 -32.17
CA PRO A 8 -14.16 50.66 -31.24
C PRO A 8 -15.09 50.16 -30.11
N PRO A 9 -15.32 50.99 -29.08
CA PRO A 9 -16.02 50.63 -27.85
C PRO A 9 -17.55 50.75 -27.98
N GLY A 10 -18.25 49.65 -27.71
CA GLY A 10 -19.72 49.61 -27.63
C GLY A 10 -20.21 49.97 -26.23
N LEU A 11 -20.51 51.25 -26.05
CA LEU A 11 -21.26 51.82 -24.93
C LEU A 11 -22.75 51.50 -25.12
N PHE A 12 -23.38 50.70 -24.25
CA PHE A 12 -24.84 50.73 -24.08
C PHE A 12 -25.30 50.24 -22.69
N ALA A 13 -26.02 51.13 -22.02
CA ALA A 13 -27.05 50.90 -21.02
C ALA A 13 -26.65 50.36 -19.63
N ALA A 14 -26.43 51.32 -18.73
CA ALA A 14 -26.73 51.19 -17.31
C ALA A 14 -28.19 50.74 -17.07
N ARG A 15 -28.37 49.73 -16.21
CA ARG A 15 -29.56 49.60 -15.38
C ARG A 15 -29.09 49.36 -13.96
N GLY A 16 -29.26 50.40 -13.13
CA GLY A 16 -29.08 50.31 -11.70
C GLY A 16 -30.11 49.39 -11.08
N VAL A 17 -29.62 48.46 -10.28
CA VAL A 17 -30.37 47.94 -9.13
C VAL A 17 -29.50 48.28 -7.93
N SER A 18 -29.75 49.46 -7.36
CA SER A 18 -29.39 49.72 -5.97
C SER A 18 -30.18 48.70 -5.14
N ASN A 19 -29.46 47.91 -4.34
CA ASN A 19 -30.06 47.19 -3.25
C ASN A 19 -29.41 47.69 -1.95
N ASP A 20 -29.71 48.93 -1.61
CA ASP A 20 -29.56 49.45 -0.25
C ASP A 20 -30.50 48.66 0.67
N ARG A 21 -29.92 47.65 1.33
CA ARG A 21 -30.47 47.10 2.57
C ARG A 21 -29.42 47.19 3.66
N THR A 22 -29.13 48.41 4.07
CA THR A 22 -28.68 48.70 5.42
C THR A 22 -29.91 48.75 6.31
N LEU A 23 -30.05 47.79 7.22
CA LEU A 23 -30.13 48.03 8.66
C LEU A 23 -30.06 46.72 9.45
N ALA A 24 -28.96 46.62 10.21
CA ALA A 24 -28.91 46.14 11.59
C ALA A 24 -29.16 44.65 11.89
N THR A 25 -28.09 43.85 11.77
CA THR A 25 -27.57 43.05 12.89
C THR A 25 -26.04 42.94 12.74
N GLY A 26 -25.30 43.40 13.75
CA GLY A 26 -23.83 43.38 13.78
C GLY A 26 -23.26 41.98 14.01
N HIS A 27 -23.43 41.09 13.04
CA HIS A 27 -22.68 39.84 12.94
C HIS A 27 -22.01 39.81 11.58
N THR A 28 -20.83 40.45 11.49
CA THR A 28 -19.87 40.15 10.44
C THR A 28 -19.58 38.66 10.54
N MET A 29 -20.05 37.87 9.58
CA MET A 29 -19.48 36.54 9.35
C MET A 29 -17.97 36.76 9.21
N PRO A 30 -17.12 36.22 10.10
CA PRO A 30 -15.68 36.28 9.87
C PRO A 30 -15.45 35.66 8.50
N ALA A 31 -14.63 36.33 7.68
CA ALA A 31 -14.16 35.78 6.41
C ALA A 31 -13.85 34.30 6.65
N ALA A 32 -14.50 33.42 5.90
CA ALA A 32 -14.28 31.98 6.00
C ALA A 32 -12.77 31.77 6.13
N ASP A 33 -12.35 31.18 7.24
CA ASP A 33 -10.96 30.89 7.52
C ASP A 33 -10.49 29.89 6.46
N LEU A 34 -10.06 30.43 5.32
CA LEU A 34 -9.36 29.75 4.26
C LEU A 34 -7.92 29.50 4.72
N SER A 35 -7.74 29.09 5.97
CA SER A 35 -6.49 28.53 6.41
C SER A 35 -6.21 27.35 5.46
N PRO A 36 -5.10 27.37 4.71
CA PRO A 36 -4.78 26.26 3.82
C PRO A 36 -4.79 25.02 4.69
N MET A 37 -5.63 24.04 4.32
CA MET A 37 -5.72 22.74 5.00
C MET A 37 -4.30 22.35 5.39
N SER A 38 -4.03 22.42 6.69
CA SER A 38 -2.70 22.23 7.22
C SER A 38 -2.27 20.84 6.75
N GLN A 39 -1.25 20.80 5.91
CA GLN A 39 -0.64 19.55 5.47
C GLN A 39 -0.01 18.93 6.72
N GLN A 40 -0.81 18.14 7.44
CA GLN A 40 -0.36 17.32 8.55
C GLN A 40 0.65 16.32 7.97
N SER A 41 1.94 16.62 8.12
CA SER A 41 3.01 15.70 7.73
C SER A 41 2.80 14.40 8.50
N HIS A 42 2.39 13.33 7.82
CA HIS A 42 2.16 12.05 8.46
C HIS A 42 3.51 11.37 8.69
N GLN A 43 4.18 11.75 9.78
CA GLN A 43 5.38 11.04 10.21
C GLN A 43 4.98 9.59 10.53
N PRO A 44 5.70 8.58 10.02
CA PRO A 44 5.33 7.18 10.24
C PRO A 44 5.38 6.89 11.73
N SER A 45 4.22 6.59 12.31
CA SER A 45 4.08 6.34 13.75
C SER A 45 4.94 5.15 14.19
N LEU A 46 5.37 5.16 15.47
CA LEU A 46 6.09 4.03 16.05
C LEU A 46 5.30 2.71 15.90
N LEU A 47 3.97 2.80 16.00
CA LEU A 47 3.05 1.68 15.81
C LEU A 47 3.17 1.10 14.39
N ASN A 48 3.26 1.94 13.35
CA ASN A 48 3.43 1.48 11.98
C ASN A 48 4.76 0.69 11.82
N ARG A 49 5.86 1.20 12.38
CA ARG A 49 7.16 0.50 12.34
C ARG A 49 7.09 -0.86 13.03
N ILE A 50 6.48 -0.93 14.21
CA ILE A 50 6.30 -2.17 14.96
C ILE A 50 5.43 -3.15 14.17
N ALA A 51 4.31 -2.69 13.59
CA ALA A 51 3.43 -3.52 12.77
C ALA A 51 4.16 -4.13 11.56
N ARG A 52 5.01 -3.36 10.87
CA ARG A 52 5.83 -3.85 9.74
C ARG A 52 6.81 -4.94 10.18
N VAL A 53 7.45 -4.77 11.34
CA VAL A 53 8.37 -5.79 11.91
C VAL A 53 7.63 -7.07 12.27
N LEU A 54 6.49 -6.96 12.98
CA LEU A 54 5.65 -8.11 13.35
C LEU A 54 5.15 -8.88 12.12
N LEU A 55 4.70 -8.15 11.09
CA LEU A 55 4.25 -8.74 9.84
C LEU A 55 5.39 -9.51 9.14
N CYS A 56 6.59 -8.93 9.11
CA CYS A 56 7.76 -9.53 8.46
C CYS A 56 8.37 -10.70 9.24
N LEU A 57 8.14 -10.77 10.56
CA LEU A 57 8.69 -11.81 11.42
C LEU A 57 8.34 -13.22 10.94
N VAL A 58 7.13 -13.42 10.41
CA VAL A 58 6.67 -14.71 9.88
C VAL A 58 7.53 -15.17 8.70
N PHE A 59 7.90 -14.25 7.80
CA PHE A 59 8.74 -14.55 6.64
C PHE A 59 10.19 -14.82 7.04
N ILE A 60 10.73 -14.03 7.97
CA ILE A 60 12.09 -14.24 8.49
C ILE A 60 12.20 -15.62 9.16
N HIS A 61 11.24 -15.97 10.01
CA HIS A 61 11.17 -17.30 10.62
C HIS A 61 11.05 -18.40 9.56
N ALA A 62 10.24 -18.19 8.52
CA ALA A 62 10.09 -19.13 7.42
C ALA A 62 11.37 -19.31 6.58
N VAL A 63 12.22 -18.28 6.45
CA VAL A 63 13.53 -18.38 5.78
C VAL A 63 14.50 -19.21 6.61
N ILE A 64 14.56 -18.98 7.92
CA ILE A 64 15.43 -19.75 8.84
C ILE A 64 15.08 -21.25 8.77
N GLY A 65 13.79 -21.60 8.83
CA GLY A 65 13.36 -22.99 8.70
C GLY A 65 13.71 -23.62 7.34
N LYS A 66 13.78 -22.83 6.27
CA LYS A 66 14.20 -23.32 4.94
C LYS A 66 15.71 -23.48 4.81
N LEU A 67 16.50 -22.70 5.54
CA LEU A 67 17.96 -22.87 5.61
C LEU A 67 18.33 -24.17 6.33
N THR A 68 17.71 -24.43 7.48
CA THR A 68 18.01 -25.63 8.29
C THR A 68 17.37 -26.89 7.72
N GLY A 69 16.23 -26.77 7.04
CA GLY A 69 15.46 -27.88 6.47
C GLY A 69 15.52 -28.00 4.94
N PHE A 70 16.54 -27.46 4.28
CA PHE A 70 16.55 -27.23 2.84
C PHE A 70 16.17 -28.46 2.01
N ALA A 71 16.79 -29.62 2.27
CA ALA A 71 16.52 -30.85 1.53
C ALA A 71 15.07 -31.33 1.67
N GLY A 72 14.51 -31.24 2.88
CA GLY A 72 13.12 -31.62 3.14
C GLY A 72 12.12 -30.71 2.43
N VAL A 73 12.37 -29.39 2.45
CA VAL A 73 11.51 -28.42 1.76
C VAL A 73 11.61 -28.56 0.24
N ALA A 74 12.82 -28.78 -0.29
CA ALA A 74 13.02 -29.03 -1.72
C ALA A 74 12.26 -30.31 -2.17
N GLY A 75 12.29 -31.37 -1.35
CA GLY A 75 11.50 -32.58 -1.59
C GLY A 75 10.00 -32.31 -1.60
N ALA A 76 9.49 -31.51 -0.66
CA ALA A 76 8.08 -31.12 -0.62
C ALA A 76 7.66 -30.29 -1.86
N ILE A 77 8.53 -29.41 -2.36
CA ILE A 77 8.29 -28.66 -3.60
C ILE A 77 8.26 -29.61 -4.81
N ALA A 78 9.22 -30.54 -4.90
CA ALA A 78 9.26 -31.53 -5.97
C ALA A 78 8.00 -32.43 -5.98
N ALA A 79 7.48 -32.78 -4.79
CA ALA A 79 6.25 -33.56 -4.65
C ALA A 79 5.00 -32.84 -5.19
N LYS A 80 5.03 -31.52 -5.38
CA LYS A 80 3.97 -30.76 -6.06
C LYS A 80 4.11 -30.76 -7.59
N GLY A 81 5.05 -31.54 -8.14
CA GLY A 81 5.28 -31.66 -9.58
C GLY A 81 6.07 -30.49 -10.18
N LEU A 82 6.68 -29.64 -9.35
CA LEU A 82 7.42 -28.47 -9.83
C LEU A 82 8.86 -28.87 -10.21
N PRO A 83 9.30 -28.58 -11.45
CA PRO A 83 10.69 -28.80 -11.84
C PRO A 83 11.60 -27.80 -11.11
N LEU A 84 12.90 -28.13 -11.02
CA LEU A 84 13.91 -27.24 -10.44
C LEU A 84 13.60 -26.81 -8.98
N ALA A 85 13.03 -27.72 -8.18
CA ALA A 85 12.65 -27.44 -6.79
C ALA A 85 13.72 -26.72 -5.93
N PRO A 86 15.03 -27.07 -6.01
CA PRO A 86 16.05 -26.31 -5.28
C PRO A 86 16.18 -24.85 -5.72
N VAL A 87 16.05 -24.58 -7.01
CA VAL A 87 16.13 -23.21 -7.56
C VAL A 87 14.91 -22.41 -7.12
N LEU A 88 13.71 -23.00 -7.18
CA LEU A 88 12.49 -22.38 -6.69
C LEU A 88 12.57 -22.08 -5.19
N LEU A 89 13.15 -22.99 -4.40
CA LEU A 89 13.34 -22.79 -2.97
C LEU A 89 14.27 -21.60 -2.68
N VAL A 90 15.42 -21.51 -3.38
CA VAL A 90 16.34 -20.38 -3.24
C VAL A 90 15.67 -19.07 -3.67
N ALA A 91 14.92 -19.08 -4.78
CA ALA A 91 14.18 -17.90 -5.24
C ALA A 91 13.12 -17.46 -4.20
N ALA A 92 12.37 -18.39 -3.62
CA ALA A 92 11.41 -18.12 -2.56
C ALA A 92 12.08 -17.48 -1.32
N MET A 93 13.24 -18.01 -0.91
CA MET A 93 14.02 -17.46 0.21
C MET A 93 14.52 -16.05 -0.08
N ALA A 94 14.99 -15.80 -1.31
CA ALA A 94 15.43 -14.47 -1.74
C ALA A 94 14.26 -13.47 -1.74
N LEU A 95 13.09 -13.84 -2.29
CA LEU A 95 11.89 -13.01 -2.28
C LEU A 95 11.46 -12.66 -0.85
N MET A 96 11.44 -13.63 0.06
CA MET A 96 11.11 -13.40 1.46
C MET A 96 12.10 -12.49 2.17
N ALA A 97 13.41 -12.75 2.02
CA ALA A 97 14.45 -11.97 2.68
C ALA A 97 14.47 -10.51 2.19
N VAL A 98 14.50 -10.32 0.87
CA VAL A 98 14.51 -9.00 0.24
C VAL A 98 13.19 -8.27 0.53
N GLY A 99 12.04 -8.92 0.29
CA GLY A 99 10.73 -8.32 0.55
C GLY A 99 10.56 -7.86 2.00
N SER A 100 10.97 -8.68 2.97
CA SER A 100 10.93 -8.33 4.39
C SER A 100 11.83 -7.15 4.72
N ALA A 101 13.04 -7.09 4.15
CA ALA A 101 13.96 -5.97 4.36
C ALA A 101 13.40 -4.64 3.82
N LEU A 102 12.78 -4.65 2.63
CA LEU A 102 12.12 -3.45 2.07
C LEU A 102 10.95 -3.00 2.95
N VAL A 103 10.09 -3.92 3.41
CA VAL A 103 8.95 -3.57 4.26
C VAL A 103 9.41 -3.01 5.61
N ILE A 104 10.37 -3.65 6.28
CA ILE A 104 10.88 -3.21 7.59
C ILE A 104 11.58 -1.86 7.50
N SER A 105 12.45 -1.68 6.50
CA SER A 105 13.17 -0.41 6.32
C SER A 105 12.23 0.76 5.98
N GLY A 106 11.05 0.45 5.45
CA GLY A 106 10.10 1.44 4.93
C GLY A 106 10.54 2.05 3.59
N TRP A 107 11.71 1.67 3.07
CA TRP A 107 12.18 2.11 1.77
C TRP A 107 11.59 1.21 0.69
N LYS A 108 10.79 1.81 -0.21
CA LYS A 108 10.03 1.08 -1.24
C LYS A 108 9.19 -0.04 -0.63
N ALA A 109 8.46 0.26 0.44
CA ALA A 109 7.71 -0.74 1.20
C ALA A 109 6.64 -1.42 0.34
N ARG A 110 6.04 -0.70 -0.62
CA ARG A 110 5.11 -1.28 -1.59
C ARG A 110 5.75 -2.37 -2.44
N LEU A 111 6.97 -2.14 -2.93
CA LEU A 111 7.68 -3.15 -3.71
C LEU A 111 7.97 -4.38 -2.85
N GLY A 112 8.41 -4.17 -1.61
CA GLY A 112 8.61 -5.26 -0.65
C GLY A 112 7.34 -6.08 -0.40
N ALA A 113 6.21 -5.40 -0.18
CA ALA A 113 4.92 -6.05 0.03
C ALA A 113 4.47 -6.87 -1.19
N VAL A 114 4.66 -6.35 -2.41
CA VAL A 114 4.35 -7.07 -3.65
C VAL A 114 5.22 -8.32 -3.81
N LEU A 115 6.53 -8.23 -3.55
CA LEU A 115 7.42 -9.41 -3.60
C LEU A 115 6.97 -10.51 -2.62
N LEU A 116 6.58 -10.11 -1.40
CA LEU A 116 6.06 -11.05 -0.40
C LEU A 116 4.71 -11.65 -0.82
N LEU A 117 3.81 -10.88 -1.44
CA LEU A 117 2.54 -11.38 -1.98
C LEU A 117 2.75 -12.38 -3.12
N VAL A 118 3.64 -12.07 -4.06
CA VAL A 118 3.99 -12.94 -5.19
C VAL A 118 4.54 -14.29 -4.70
N PHE A 119 5.28 -14.30 -3.59
CA PHE A 119 5.71 -15.55 -2.95
C PHE A 119 4.56 -16.24 -2.18
N LEU A 120 3.78 -15.48 -1.40
CA LEU A 120 2.83 -16.02 -0.44
C LEU A 120 1.60 -16.64 -1.13
N VAL A 121 1.10 -16.03 -2.20
CA VAL A 121 -0.12 -16.50 -2.90
C VAL A 121 0.09 -17.92 -3.47
N PRO A 122 1.09 -18.20 -4.33
CA PRO A 122 1.29 -19.55 -4.85
C PRO A 122 1.63 -20.56 -3.75
N THR A 123 2.44 -20.17 -2.77
CA THR A 123 2.79 -21.04 -1.64
C THR A 123 1.53 -21.46 -0.87
N THR A 124 0.61 -20.54 -0.63
CA THR A 124 -0.64 -20.84 0.09
C THR A 124 -1.50 -21.82 -0.70
N LEU A 125 -1.69 -21.59 -2.00
CA LEU A 125 -2.53 -22.43 -2.84
C LEU A 125 -1.94 -23.84 -3.02
N LEU A 126 -0.61 -23.95 -3.14
CA LEU A 126 0.05 -25.23 -3.37
C LEU A 126 0.19 -26.08 -2.11
N PHE A 127 0.42 -25.47 -0.94
CA PHE A 127 0.76 -26.18 0.29
C PHE A 127 -0.32 -26.16 1.38
N HIS A 128 -1.35 -25.33 1.25
CA HIS A 128 -2.42 -25.15 2.24
C HIS A 128 -3.80 -25.04 1.57
N GLY A 129 -4.00 -25.80 0.50
CA GLY A 129 -5.23 -25.78 -0.30
C GLY A 129 -6.30 -26.75 0.17
N ASP A 130 -5.95 -27.72 1.03
CA ASP A 130 -6.91 -28.68 1.57
C ASP A 130 -7.69 -28.06 2.72
N VAL A 131 -8.91 -27.59 2.40
CA VAL A 131 -9.81 -26.99 3.39
C VAL A 131 -10.48 -28.02 4.30
N ALA A 132 -10.44 -29.31 3.96
CA ALA A 132 -10.98 -30.37 4.81
C ALA A 132 -10.01 -30.65 5.98
N ASP A 133 -8.71 -30.66 5.71
CA ASP A 133 -7.69 -30.79 6.75
C ASP A 133 -7.65 -29.57 7.68
N LYS A 134 -7.72 -29.82 8.99
CA LYS A 134 -7.76 -28.75 10.00
C LYS A 134 -6.47 -27.95 10.04
N MET A 135 -5.31 -28.60 9.88
CA MET A 135 -4.01 -27.96 9.97
C MET A 135 -3.76 -27.08 8.73
N GLU A 136 -4.05 -27.59 7.53
CA GLU A 136 -3.95 -26.80 6.29
C GLU A 136 -4.90 -25.60 6.32
N ARG A 137 -6.14 -25.78 6.78
CA ARG A 137 -7.10 -24.67 6.94
C ARG A 137 -6.60 -23.58 7.88
N ILE A 138 -5.93 -23.92 8.98
CA ILE A 138 -5.30 -22.93 9.88
C ILE A 138 -4.20 -22.15 9.14
N GLN A 139 -3.35 -22.84 8.39
CA GLN A 139 -2.27 -22.20 7.63
C GLN A 139 -2.81 -21.30 6.52
N LEU A 140 -3.87 -21.72 5.83
CA LEU A 140 -4.58 -20.94 4.83
C LEU A 140 -5.06 -19.60 5.42
N PHE A 141 -5.83 -19.64 6.51
CA PHE A 141 -6.36 -18.42 7.13
C PHE A 141 -5.26 -17.52 7.70
N LYS A 142 -4.20 -18.10 8.27
CA LYS A 142 -3.01 -17.35 8.69
C LYS A 142 -2.39 -16.60 7.50
N ASN A 143 -2.21 -17.26 6.37
CA ASN A 143 -1.65 -16.64 5.18
C ASN A 143 -2.59 -15.57 4.60
N LEU A 144 -3.91 -15.77 4.61
CA LEU A 144 -4.89 -14.76 4.22
C LEU A 144 -4.79 -13.49 5.09
N ALA A 145 -4.66 -13.64 6.40
CA ALA A 145 -4.47 -12.51 7.30
C ALA A 145 -3.16 -11.74 6.98
N ILE A 146 -2.07 -12.47 6.71
CA ILE A 146 -0.78 -11.87 6.32
C ILE A 146 -0.91 -11.13 4.98
N MET A 147 -1.59 -11.72 3.99
CA MET A 147 -1.86 -11.05 2.70
C MET A 147 -2.62 -9.73 2.90
N GLY A 148 -3.64 -9.72 3.76
CA GLY A 148 -4.34 -8.49 4.14
C GLY A 148 -3.41 -7.44 4.74
N GLY A 149 -2.53 -7.83 5.67
CA GLY A 149 -1.51 -6.94 6.23
C GLY A 149 -0.56 -6.36 5.18
N LEU A 150 -0.12 -7.18 4.22
CA LEU A 150 0.75 -6.74 3.12
C LEU A 150 0.04 -5.77 2.17
N LEU A 151 -1.25 -5.99 1.88
CA LEU A 151 -2.07 -5.06 1.09
C LEU A 151 -2.16 -3.69 1.76
N LEU A 152 -2.36 -3.65 3.08
CA LEU A 152 -2.38 -2.39 3.84
C LEU A 152 -1.04 -1.65 3.75
N VAL A 153 0.09 -2.37 3.86
CA VAL A 153 1.42 -1.76 3.68
C VAL A 153 1.59 -1.20 2.26
N ALA A 154 1.14 -1.94 1.24
CA ALA A 154 1.23 -1.51 -0.15
C ALA A 154 0.36 -0.28 -0.46
N ASP A 155 -0.80 -0.16 0.18
CA ASP A 155 -1.70 1.00 0.08
C ASP A 155 -1.13 2.22 0.79
N GLN A 156 -0.59 2.06 2.01
CA GLN A 156 0.00 3.17 2.76
C GLN A 156 1.16 3.85 2.02
N ASP A 157 2.09 3.07 1.47
CA ASP A 157 3.25 3.57 0.72
C ASP A 157 2.85 4.21 -0.63
N SER A 158 1.61 4.01 -1.09
CA SER A 158 1.09 4.70 -2.28
C SER A 158 0.56 6.12 -1.99
N ARG A 159 0.42 6.47 -0.71
CA ARG A 159 -0.08 7.76 -0.25
C ARG A 159 1.04 8.71 0.23
N ASP A 160 2.24 8.17 0.38
CA ASP A 160 3.46 8.89 0.75
C ASP A 160 4.24 9.31 -0.52
#